data_AF-M2RVP3-F1
#
_entry.id   AF-M2RVP3-F1
#
_cell.length_a   1.000
_cell.length_b   1.000
_cell.length_c   1.000
_cell.angle_alpha   90.00
_cell.angle_beta   90.00
_cell.angle_gamma   90.00
#
_symmetry.space_group_name_H-M   'P 1'
#
loop_
_entity.id
_entity.type
_entity.pdbx_description
1 polymer ?
#
loop_
_entity_poly.entity_id
_entity_poly.type
_entity_poly.pdbx_seq_one_letter_code
_entity_poly.pdbx_strand_id
1 'polypeptide(L)'
;MADINGDCRSDLLFVVNNKGNHEIQIYTSQTTKDSGDYKVLNYSLSRTVKINGTIDNILVNDFDRDGNIDLLWSMKNIIHIQYNKQKTVCKSFVKSDSSCRSQNEMCVADEDYQFEDGNSIEYILPNGIELVIENGLSFISMGDYNIDSYPDLLVLVQNTTKTHYMMLLKNDNGKTITEEESEKETIKQTSLGAMSGVFFDGDNKGMLDLFFNIKDESNGTSIRKVKAISNNLKPDALFVKIVGLNGVCVSSCGSGYQTISPKPYGSNYFGGMFKLALTNTDGNNVGLASVQISQTTHGSIQFPYSHIGLGRISNYIQVVEFGSNMNVSVIHQQFQSIIPNSQLVVIPHPPLKSSKWSIELYFLDLNLMFWIAISMTIALIILGIIMLVLFIRDKKKEAESHFLNMK
;
A
#
# COMPACT_ATOMS: atom_id res chain seq x y z
N MET A 1 -8.91 8.71 -7.66
CA MET A 1 -7.71 9.53 -7.38
C MET A 1 -6.52 8.59 -7.31
N ALA A 2 -5.55 8.74 -8.20
CA ALA A 2 -4.28 8.00 -8.17
C ALA A 2 -3.25 8.68 -9.09
N ASP A 3 -1.96 8.42 -8.88
CA ASP A 3 -0.87 8.86 -9.76
C ASP A 3 -0.79 7.94 -10.99
N ILE A 4 -1.31 8.40 -12.14
CA ILE A 4 -1.37 7.58 -13.36
C ILE A 4 -0.18 7.87 -14.28
N ASN A 5 0.31 9.12 -14.31
CA ASN A 5 1.45 9.52 -15.14
C ASN A 5 2.80 9.47 -14.41
N GLY A 6 2.84 8.98 -13.17
CA GLY A 6 4.04 8.68 -12.42
C GLY A 6 4.73 9.90 -11.80
N ASP A 7 4.06 11.04 -11.69
CA ASP A 7 4.63 12.29 -11.16
C ASP A 7 4.45 12.45 -9.63
N CYS A 8 3.90 11.44 -8.97
CA CYS A 8 3.56 11.39 -7.55
C CYS A 8 2.53 12.44 -7.11
N ARG A 9 1.76 13.00 -8.04
CA ARG A 9 0.50 13.71 -7.76
C ARG A 9 -0.66 12.79 -8.05
N SER A 10 -1.73 12.93 -7.28
CA SER A 10 -2.96 12.25 -7.63
C SER A 10 -3.64 12.94 -8.81
N ASP A 11 -3.89 12.16 -9.85
CA ASP A 11 -4.76 12.48 -10.96
C ASP A 11 -6.22 12.13 -10.63
N LEU A 12 -7.13 12.60 -11.47
CA LEU A 12 -8.57 12.31 -11.36
C LEU A 12 -9.00 11.34 -12.46
N LEU A 13 -9.79 10.35 -12.06
CA LEU A 13 -10.39 9.37 -12.97
C LEU A 13 -11.90 9.48 -12.85
N PHE A 14 -12.57 9.56 -13.99
CA PHE A 14 -14.03 9.58 -14.07
C PHE A 14 -14.53 8.47 -15.00
N VAL A 15 -15.53 7.73 -14.54
CA VAL A 15 -16.31 6.84 -15.41
C VAL A 15 -17.45 7.66 -16.01
N VAL A 16 -17.44 7.81 -17.32
CA VAL A 16 -18.42 8.61 -18.07
C VAL A 16 -19.22 7.71 -19.00
N ASN A 17 -20.54 7.88 -19.02
CA ASN A 17 -21.38 7.20 -19.99
C ASN A 17 -21.51 8.05 -21.26
N ASN A 18 -21.02 7.52 -22.37
CA ASN A 18 -21.06 8.14 -23.69
C ASN A 18 -21.94 7.28 -24.63
N LYS A 19 -23.19 7.69 -24.81
CA LYS A 19 -24.17 7.05 -25.72
C LYS A 19 -24.37 5.54 -25.45
N GLY A 20 -24.31 5.12 -24.19
CA GLY A 20 -24.55 3.75 -23.78
C GLY A 20 -23.29 2.91 -23.53
N ASN A 21 -22.11 3.41 -23.91
CA ASN A 21 -20.82 2.80 -23.56
C ASN A 21 -20.14 3.61 -22.46
N HIS A 22 -19.49 2.95 -21.52
CA HIS A 22 -18.67 3.64 -20.52
C HIS A 22 -17.26 3.91 -21.08
N GLU A 23 -16.69 5.04 -20.67
CA GLU A 23 -15.29 5.38 -20.92
C GLU A 23 -14.67 5.90 -19.61
N ILE A 24 -13.38 5.59 -19.41
CA ILE A 24 -12.61 6.09 -18.27
C ILE A 24 -11.83 7.31 -18.76
N GLN A 25 -12.20 8.49 -18.29
CA GLN A 25 -11.49 9.73 -18.57
C GLN A 25 -10.46 10.01 -17.48
N ILE A 26 -9.22 10.21 -17.89
CA ILE A 26 -8.08 10.44 -17.00
C ILE A 26 -7.64 11.89 -17.15
N TYR A 27 -7.77 12.65 -16.07
CA TYR A 27 -7.37 14.05 -15.99
C TYR A 27 -6.11 14.16 -15.17
N THR A 28 -5.00 14.48 -15.82
CA THR A 28 -3.71 14.63 -15.14
C THR A 28 -3.62 15.99 -14.47
N SER A 29 -2.97 16.00 -13.31
CA SER A 29 -2.73 17.23 -12.58
C SER A 29 -1.62 18.05 -13.25
N GLN A 30 -1.88 19.33 -13.45
CA GLN A 30 -0.92 20.28 -13.98
C GLN A 30 -0.81 21.46 -13.02
N THR A 31 0.39 22.02 -12.91
CA THR A 31 0.59 23.24 -12.13
C THR A 31 0.94 24.39 -13.03
N THR A 32 0.15 25.46 -12.98
CA THR A 32 0.53 26.74 -13.59
C THR A 32 1.50 27.46 -12.65
N LYS A 33 2.60 27.96 -13.21
CA LYS A 33 3.57 28.75 -12.44
C LYS A 33 2.93 30.10 -12.11
N ASP A 34 2.43 30.23 -10.90
CA ASP A 34 2.32 31.54 -10.26
C ASP A 34 3.66 31.91 -9.63
N SER A 35 3.94 33.20 -9.57
CA SER A 35 5.15 33.74 -8.93
C SER A 35 5.10 33.50 -7.41
N GLY A 36 5.66 32.38 -6.94
CA GLY A 36 5.79 32.05 -5.51
C GLY A 36 5.96 30.55 -5.24
N ASP A 37 5.95 30.18 -3.95
CA ASP A 37 6.04 28.79 -3.50
C ASP A 37 4.71 28.02 -3.60
N TYR A 38 3.60 28.73 -3.83
CA TYR A 38 2.26 28.17 -4.01
C TYR A 38 1.94 28.04 -5.50
N LYS A 39 1.26 26.96 -5.86
CA LYS A 39 0.89 26.65 -7.24
C LYS A 39 -0.60 26.37 -7.35
N VAL A 40 -1.23 26.86 -8.41
CA VAL A 40 -2.60 26.47 -8.76
C VAL A 40 -2.57 25.10 -9.41
N LEU A 41 -3.34 24.17 -8.84
CA LEU A 41 -3.59 22.86 -9.44
C LEU A 41 -4.73 22.97 -10.45
N ASN A 42 -4.44 22.63 -11.70
CA ASN A 42 -5.41 22.48 -12.76
C ASN A 42 -5.43 21.00 -13.19
N TYR A 43 -6.56 20.55 -13.71
CA TYR A 43 -6.69 19.19 -14.24
C TYR A 43 -7.08 19.26 -15.71
N SER A 44 -6.36 18.54 -16.55
CA SER A 44 -6.62 18.49 -17.99
C SER A 44 -6.81 17.06 -18.44
N LEU A 45 -7.78 16.81 -19.32
CA LEU A 45 -7.99 15.50 -19.92
C LEU A 45 -6.74 15.09 -20.69
N SER A 46 -6.10 14.01 -20.26
CA SER A 46 -4.86 13.49 -20.85
C SER A 46 -5.13 12.24 -21.70
N ARG A 47 -5.98 11.34 -21.21
CA ARG A 47 -6.30 10.07 -21.87
C ARG A 47 -7.76 9.69 -21.64
N THR A 48 -8.29 8.91 -22.58
CA THR A 48 -9.60 8.27 -22.47
C THR A 48 -9.46 6.80 -22.81
N VAL A 49 -9.78 5.92 -21.87
CA VAL A 49 -9.85 4.47 -22.09
C VAL A 49 -11.30 4.12 -22.46
N LYS A 50 -11.51 3.65 -23.69
CA LYS A 50 -12.85 3.29 -24.19
C LYS A 50 -13.18 1.88 -23.76
N ILE A 51 -14.35 1.68 -23.15
CA ILE A 51 -14.79 0.36 -22.69
C ILE A 51 -16.06 -0.05 -23.45
N ASN A 52 -16.04 -1.28 -23.96
CA ASN A 52 -17.20 -1.87 -24.65
C ASN A 52 -18.16 -2.48 -23.63
N GLY A 53 -18.90 -1.64 -22.91
CA GLY A 53 -19.89 -2.09 -21.94
C GLY A 53 -20.17 -1.08 -20.84
N THR A 54 -20.83 -1.56 -19.79
CA THR A 54 -21.15 -0.80 -18.58
C THR A 54 -20.21 -1.24 -17.47
N ILE A 55 -19.43 -0.30 -16.95
CA ILE A 55 -18.61 -0.47 -15.76
C ILE A 55 -19.51 -0.45 -14.52
N ASP A 56 -19.43 -1.50 -13.70
CA ASP A 56 -20.16 -1.63 -12.44
C ASP A 56 -19.29 -1.23 -11.22
N ASN A 57 -17.96 -1.26 -11.33
CA ASN A 57 -17.02 -0.78 -10.31
C ASN A 57 -15.67 -0.43 -10.97
N ILE A 58 -14.94 0.52 -10.41
CA ILE A 58 -13.57 0.87 -10.80
C ILE A 58 -12.67 0.98 -9.55
N LEU A 59 -11.49 0.39 -9.65
CA LEU A 59 -10.47 0.36 -8.63
C LEU A 59 -9.10 0.64 -9.26
N VAL A 60 -8.15 1.08 -8.43
CA VAL A 60 -6.81 1.45 -8.86
C VAL A 60 -5.81 0.94 -7.83
N ASN A 61 -4.77 0.23 -8.29
CA ASN A 61 -3.65 -0.23 -7.50
C ASN A 61 -2.53 -0.71 -8.44
N ASP A 62 -1.35 -1.02 -7.92
CA ASP A 62 -0.29 -1.72 -8.66
C ASP A 62 -0.59 -3.23 -8.64
N PHE A 63 -1.03 -3.82 -9.76
CA PHE A 63 -1.43 -5.23 -9.84
C PHE A 63 -0.37 -6.14 -10.44
N ASP A 64 0.66 -5.60 -11.11
CA ASP A 64 1.77 -6.38 -11.68
C ASP A 64 3.13 -6.11 -11.05
N ARG A 65 3.18 -5.28 -10.01
CA ARG A 65 4.37 -5.00 -9.19
C ARG A 65 5.45 -4.28 -9.99
N ASP A 66 5.06 -3.38 -10.88
CA ASP A 66 5.98 -2.62 -11.73
C ASP A 66 6.29 -1.19 -11.21
N GLY A 67 5.55 -0.76 -10.17
CA GLY A 67 5.66 0.57 -9.56
C GLY A 67 4.77 1.65 -10.19
N ASN A 68 3.87 1.28 -11.10
CA ASN A 68 2.87 2.14 -11.71
C ASN A 68 1.47 1.74 -11.24
N ILE A 69 0.51 2.67 -11.32
CA ILE A 69 -0.88 2.39 -10.95
C ILE A 69 -1.65 1.87 -12.15
N ASP A 70 -2.26 0.71 -11.98
CA ASP A 70 -3.11 0.03 -12.95
C ASP A 70 -4.59 0.28 -12.67
N LEU A 71 -5.42 -0.11 -13.64
CA LEU A 71 -6.87 0.01 -13.55
C LEU A 71 -7.51 -1.37 -13.41
N LEU A 72 -8.44 -1.51 -12.48
CA LEU A 72 -9.35 -2.64 -12.42
C LEU A 72 -10.78 -2.14 -12.58
N TRP A 73 -11.55 -2.78 -13.45
CA TRP A 73 -13.00 -2.56 -13.52
C TRP A 73 -13.76 -3.87 -13.66
N SER A 74 -15.02 -3.86 -13.24
CA SER A 74 -15.93 -5.00 -13.41
C SER A 74 -17.04 -4.68 -14.40
N MET A 75 -17.43 -5.70 -15.18
CA MET A 75 -18.55 -5.66 -16.11
C MET A 75 -19.30 -6.99 -16.05
N LYS A 76 -20.55 -7.00 -15.57
CA LYS A 76 -21.52 -8.10 -15.73
C LYS A 76 -20.89 -9.52 -15.76
N ASN A 77 -20.28 -9.90 -14.65
CA ASN A 77 -19.60 -11.18 -14.39
C ASN A 77 -18.15 -11.34 -14.89
N ILE A 78 -17.51 -10.26 -15.31
CA ILE A 78 -16.10 -10.23 -15.68
C ILE A 78 -15.39 -9.16 -14.85
N ILE A 79 -14.20 -9.48 -14.36
CA ILE A 79 -13.28 -8.54 -13.73
C ILE A 79 -12.10 -8.37 -14.68
N HIS A 80 -11.85 -7.14 -15.10
CA HIS A 80 -10.74 -6.77 -15.97
C HIS A 80 -9.70 -6.01 -15.16
N ILE A 81 -8.44 -6.37 -15.33
CA ILE A 81 -7.27 -5.64 -14.85
C ILE A 81 -6.48 -5.21 -16.07
N GLN A 82 -6.21 -3.93 -16.20
CA GLN A 82 -5.49 -3.34 -17.31
C GLN A 82 -4.24 -2.66 -16.80
N TYR A 83 -3.10 -3.14 -17.28
CA TYR A 83 -1.80 -2.61 -16.88
C TYR A 83 -1.49 -1.28 -17.53
N ASN A 84 -0.90 -0.39 -16.75
CA ASN A 84 -0.43 0.91 -17.18
C ASN A 84 1.00 0.80 -17.69
N LYS A 85 1.15 0.74 -19.02
CA LYS A 85 2.47 0.65 -19.62
C LYS A 85 3.18 2.00 -19.55
N GLN A 86 4.21 2.03 -18.71
CA GLN A 86 4.96 3.21 -18.36
C GLN A 86 6.42 2.84 -18.00
N LYS A 87 7.31 3.83 -17.87
CA LYS A 87 8.66 3.61 -17.33
C LYS A 87 8.63 2.94 -15.95
N THR A 88 9.10 1.70 -15.86
CA THR A 88 9.19 0.94 -14.62
C THR A 88 10.37 1.38 -13.75
N VAL A 89 10.57 0.79 -12.57
CA VAL A 89 11.76 1.06 -11.74
C VAL A 89 13.00 0.38 -12.32
N CYS A 90 14.08 1.14 -12.49
CA CYS A 90 15.35 0.63 -13.00
C CYS A 90 16.03 -0.32 -12.03
N LYS A 91 16.80 -1.27 -12.58
CA LYS A 91 17.77 -2.07 -11.81
C LYS A 91 18.87 -1.22 -11.17
N SER A 92 19.20 -0.06 -11.73
CA SER A 92 20.20 0.86 -11.16
C SER A 92 19.57 1.82 -10.16
N PHE A 93 20.25 2.06 -9.05
CA PHE A 93 19.84 3.06 -8.05
C PHE A 93 19.90 4.50 -8.60
N VAL A 94 20.91 4.82 -9.42
CA VAL A 94 21.26 6.21 -9.78
C VAL A 94 20.89 6.57 -11.22
N LYS A 95 20.91 5.60 -12.14
CA LYS A 95 20.77 5.89 -13.57
C LYS A 95 19.39 5.51 -14.07
N SER A 96 18.65 6.50 -14.54
CA SER A 96 17.42 6.34 -15.32
C SER A 96 17.78 6.00 -16.78
N ASP A 97 16.85 5.34 -17.48
CA ASP A 97 16.93 5.05 -18.91
C ASP A 97 15.61 5.49 -19.58
N SER A 98 15.57 5.45 -20.90
CA SER A 98 14.36 5.62 -21.72
C SER A 98 13.19 4.73 -21.28
N SER A 99 13.46 3.51 -20.78
CA SER A 99 12.43 2.54 -20.39
C SER A 99 12.19 2.43 -18.87
N CYS A 100 12.96 3.13 -18.03
CA CYS A 100 12.85 2.99 -16.57
C CYS A 100 13.31 4.24 -15.80
N ARG A 101 12.80 4.40 -14.58
CA ARG A 101 13.17 5.46 -13.62
C ARG A 101 14.13 4.93 -12.58
N SER A 102 15.20 5.69 -12.29
CA SER A 102 16.06 5.40 -11.15
C SER A 102 15.28 5.53 -9.84
N GLN A 103 15.78 4.92 -8.76
CA GLN A 103 15.12 4.98 -7.45
C GLN A 103 15.07 6.41 -6.88
N ASN A 104 15.94 7.32 -7.34
CA ASN A 104 15.93 8.72 -6.95
C ASN A 104 14.94 9.58 -7.77
N GLU A 105 14.39 9.03 -8.86
CA GLU A 105 13.56 9.75 -9.84
C GLU A 105 12.22 9.03 -10.08
N MET A 106 11.69 8.36 -9.05
CA MET A 106 10.39 7.64 -9.15
C MET A 106 9.19 8.58 -9.33
N CYS A 107 9.34 9.87 -9.00
CA CYS A 107 8.33 10.92 -9.18
C CYS A 107 8.61 11.82 -10.38
N VAL A 108 8.86 11.20 -11.54
CA VAL A 108 9.04 11.91 -12.82
C VAL A 108 7.94 11.47 -13.77
N ALA A 109 7.16 12.44 -14.23
CA ALA A 109 6.08 12.22 -15.19
C ALA A 109 6.59 11.48 -16.44
N ASP A 110 5.85 10.47 -16.86
CA ASP A 110 6.03 9.83 -18.16
C ASP A 110 4.80 10.11 -19.01
N GLU A 111 4.93 11.06 -19.93
CA GLU A 111 3.83 11.56 -20.77
C GLU A 111 3.36 10.53 -21.81
N ASP A 112 4.16 9.49 -22.05
CA ASP A 112 3.90 8.42 -23.01
C ASP A 112 3.14 7.21 -22.40
N TYR A 113 2.67 7.34 -21.15
CA TYR A 113 1.88 6.29 -20.50
C TYR A 113 0.64 5.91 -21.32
N GLN A 114 0.34 4.61 -21.32
CA GLN A 114 -0.73 4.05 -22.14
C GLN A 114 -1.32 2.77 -21.57
N PHE A 115 -2.60 2.58 -21.85
CA PHE A 115 -3.34 1.35 -21.57
C PHE A 115 -3.55 0.63 -22.91
N GLU A 116 -2.61 -0.26 -23.26
CA GLU A 116 -2.62 -1.00 -24.54
C GLU A 116 -3.51 -2.26 -24.47
N ASP A 117 -4.21 -2.55 -25.56
CA ASP A 117 -4.96 -3.80 -25.75
C ASP A 117 -3.98 -5.00 -25.73
N GLY A 118 -4.15 -5.91 -24.76
CA GLY A 118 -3.37 -7.14 -24.62
C GLY A 118 -2.42 -7.22 -23.43
N ASN A 119 -2.21 -6.11 -22.70
CA ASN A 119 -1.53 -6.14 -21.40
C ASN A 119 -2.57 -6.06 -20.26
N SER A 120 -3.42 -7.09 -20.20
CA SER A 120 -4.57 -7.14 -19.30
C SER A 120 -4.85 -8.56 -18.83
N ILE A 121 -5.41 -8.69 -17.62
CA ILE A 121 -6.00 -9.93 -17.12
C ILE A 121 -7.52 -9.81 -17.15
N GLU A 122 -8.18 -10.87 -17.59
CA GLU A 122 -9.62 -11.02 -17.47
C GLU A 122 -9.95 -12.25 -16.62
N TYR A 123 -10.78 -12.05 -15.61
CA TYR A 123 -11.34 -13.13 -14.80
C TYR A 123 -12.85 -13.21 -15.03
N ILE A 124 -13.28 -14.32 -15.62
CA ILE A 124 -14.68 -14.63 -15.86
C ILE A 124 -15.20 -15.49 -14.71
N LEU A 125 -16.29 -15.07 -14.06
CA LEU A 125 -16.85 -15.85 -12.96
C LEU A 125 -17.33 -17.24 -13.44
N PRO A 126 -17.24 -18.28 -12.57
CA PRO A 126 -17.70 -19.61 -12.92
C PRO A 126 -19.19 -19.66 -13.26
N ASN A 127 -19.58 -20.64 -14.09
CA ASN A 127 -20.97 -20.84 -14.49
C ASN A 127 -21.92 -20.97 -13.28
N GLY A 128 -23.02 -20.22 -13.31
CA GLY A 128 -24.00 -20.20 -12.23
C GLY A 128 -23.65 -19.29 -11.05
N ILE A 129 -22.56 -18.53 -11.15
CA ILE A 129 -22.16 -17.48 -10.22
C ILE A 129 -22.19 -16.14 -10.97
N GLU A 130 -22.77 -15.13 -10.35
CA GLU A 130 -22.88 -13.78 -10.91
C GLU A 130 -22.39 -12.74 -9.88
N LEU A 131 -21.88 -11.60 -10.36
CA LEU A 131 -21.63 -10.45 -9.49
C LEU A 131 -22.95 -9.93 -8.94
N VAL A 132 -22.98 -9.61 -7.65
CA VAL A 132 -24.11 -8.86 -7.09
C VAL A 132 -23.98 -7.40 -7.51
N ILE A 133 -25.00 -6.89 -8.19
CA ILE A 133 -25.07 -5.50 -8.63
C ILE A 133 -26.23 -4.83 -7.91
N GLU A 134 -25.94 -3.90 -7.01
CA GLU A 134 -26.94 -3.07 -6.33
C GLU A 134 -26.80 -1.61 -6.79
N ASN A 135 -27.90 -1.00 -7.25
CA ASN A 135 -27.90 0.37 -7.78
C ASN A 135 -26.89 0.62 -8.92
N GLY A 136 -26.63 -0.41 -9.74
CA GLY A 136 -25.65 -0.35 -10.83
C GLY A 136 -24.20 -0.49 -10.37
N LEU A 137 -23.95 -0.91 -9.12
CA LEU A 137 -22.63 -1.04 -8.54
C LEU A 137 -22.38 -2.47 -8.05
N SER A 138 -21.23 -3.02 -8.41
CA SER A 138 -20.73 -4.27 -7.80
C SER A 138 -19.85 -3.97 -6.59
N PHE A 139 -19.69 -4.92 -5.68
CA PHE A 139 -18.85 -4.76 -4.49
C PHE A 139 -17.58 -5.61 -4.60
N ILE A 140 -16.44 -4.91 -4.71
CA ILE A 140 -15.10 -5.50 -4.75
C ILE A 140 -14.23 -4.74 -3.74
N SER A 141 -13.57 -5.49 -2.86
CA SER A 141 -12.53 -4.98 -1.96
C SER A 141 -11.17 -5.51 -2.39
N MET A 142 -10.09 -4.78 -2.09
CA MET A 142 -8.71 -5.15 -2.44
C MET A 142 -7.84 -5.18 -1.19
N GLY A 143 -6.92 -6.12 -1.14
CA GLY A 143 -5.92 -6.26 -0.09
C GLY A 143 -4.99 -7.42 -0.40
N ASP A 144 -3.75 -7.37 0.05
CA ASP A 144 -2.79 -8.46 -0.11
C ASP A 144 -2.99 -9.49 1.01
N TYR A 145 -3.76 -10.56 0.74
CA TYR A 145 -4.19 -11.54 1.74
C TYR A 145 -3.05 -12.48 2.17
N ASN A 146 -2.14 -12.79 1.25
CA ASN A 146 -1.05 -13.75 1.44
C ASN A 146 0.34 -13.08 1.60
N ILE A 147 0.40 -11.75 1.55
CA ILE A 147 1.59 -10.89 1.69
C ILE A 147 2.62 -11.20 0.59
N ASP A 148 2.18 -11.38 -0.66
CA ASP A 148 3.05 -11.66 -1.79
C ASP A 148 3.41 -10.44 -2.65
N SER A 149 2.95 -9.24 -2.25
CA SER A 149 3.08 -7.94 -2.94
C SER A 149 2.12 -7.75 -4.12
N TYR A 150 1.18 -8.65 -4.36
CA TYR A 150 0.15 -8.51 -5.38
C TYR A 150 -1.22 -8.36 -4.70
N PRO A 151 -2.00 -7.31 -5.02
CA PRO A 151 -3.32 -7.13 -4.41
C PRO A 151 -4.29 -8.25 -4.80
N ASP A 152 -4.87 -8.91 -3.80
CA ASP A 152 -5.97 -9.86 -3.96
C ASP A 152 -7.34 -9.16 -3.90
N LEU A 153 -8.38 -9.86 -4.33
CA LEU A 153 -9.74 -9.32 -4.46
C LEU A 153 -10.72 -10.12 -3.61
N LEU A 154 -11.59 -9.42 -2.89
CA LEU A 154 -12.74 -10.01 -2.22
C LEU A 154 -14.01 -9.49 -2.89
N VAL A 155 -14.74 -10.40 -3.53
CA VAL A 155 -15.81 -10.08 -4.48
C VAL A 155 -17.15 -10.60 -3.95
N LEU A 156 -18.18 -9.74 -3.97
CA LEU A 156 -19.54 -10.15 -3.61
C LEU A 156 -20.23 -10.82 -4.80
N VAL A 157 -20.66 -12.06 -4.61
CA VAL A 157 -21.26 -12.88 -5.66
C VAL A 157 -22.59 -13.49 -5.21
N GLN A 158 -23.41 -13.89 -6.17
CA GLN A 158 -24.62 -14.66 -5.97
C GLN A 158 -24.59 -15.95 -6.78
N ASN A 159 -25.17 -17.02 -6.25
CA ASN A 159 -25.38 -18.26 -6.99
C ASN A 159 -26.73 -18.25 -7.74
N THR A 160 -27.03 -19.36 -8.43
CA THR A 160 -28.32 -19.60 -9.11
C THR A 160 -29.54 -19.51 -8.20
N THR A 161 -29.39 -19.76 -6.89
CA THR A 161 -30.47 -19.62 -5.89
C THR A 161 -30.56 -18.20 -5.31
N LYS A 162 -29.85 -17.23 -5.89
CA LYS A 162 -29.77 -15.83 -5.43
C LYS A 162 -29.29 -15.67 -3.99
N THR A 163 -28.48 -16.62 -3.53
CA THR A 163 -27.80 -16.56 -2.24
C THR A 163 -26.52 -15.77 -2.39
N HIS A 164 -26.37 -14.71 -1.59
CA HIS A 164 -25.19 -13.85 -1.59
C HIS A 164 -24.08 -14.43 -0.69
N TYR A 165 -22.83 -14.35 -1.14
CA TYR A 165 -21.64 -14.71 -0.37
C TYR A 165 -20.40 -14.03 -0.97
N MET A 166 -19.28 -14.05 -0.24
CA MET A 166 -18.01 -13.51 -0.72
C MET A 166 -17.15 -14.60 -1.36
N MET A 167 -16.45 -14.24 -2.42
CA MET A 167 -15.42 -15.04 -3.10
C MET A 167 -14.07 -14.34 -2.97
N LEU A 168 -13.05 -15.05 -2.50
CA LEU A 168 -11.68 -14.56 -2.44
C LEU A 168 -10.92 -15.00 -3.70
N LEU A 169 -10.43 -14.02 -4.45
CA LEU A 169 -9.66 -14.23 -5.67
C LEU A 169 -8.24 -13.71 -5.44
N LYS A 170 -7.24 -14.55 -5.70
CA LYS A 170 -5.84 -14.20 -5.57
C LYS A 170 -5.21 -13.77 -6.88
N ASN A 171 -4.32 -12.80 -6.81
CA ASN A 171 -3.51 -12.36 -7.93
C ASN A 171 -2.18 -13.13 -7.96
N ASP A 172 -2.06 -14.09 -8.87
CA ASP A 172 -0.83 -14.87 -9.02
C ASP A 172 0.18 -14.09 -9.87
N ASN A 173 1.04 -13.35 -9.18
CA ASN A 173 2.19 -12.66 -9.74
C ASN A 173 1.88 -11.67 -10.88
N GLY A 174 0.71 -11.03 -10.86
CA GLY A 174 0.32 -10.11 -11.92
C GLY A 174 0.14 -10.79 -13.28
N LYS A 175 -0.20 -12.08 -13.29
CA LYS A 175 -0.40 -12.83 -14.55
C LYS A 175 -1.78 -13.45 -14.66
N THR A 176 -2.31 -13.96 -13.55
CA THR A 176 -3.62 -14.61 -13.53
C THR A 176 -4.33 -14.36 -12.21
N ILE A 177 -5.65 -14.22 -12.27
CA ILE A 177 -6.50 -14.23 -11.08
C ILE A 177 -7.09 -15.63 -10.90
N THR A 178 -7.03 -16.18 -9.69
CA THR A 178 -7.56 -17.53 -9.36
C THR A 178 -8.33 -17.51 -8.05
N GLU A 179 -9.36 -18.34 -7.89
CA GLU A 179 -10.08 -18.46 -6.62
C GLU A 179 -9.23 -19.17 -5.55
N GLU A 180 -9.28 -18.68 -4.31
CA GLU A 180 -8.62 -19.32 -3.18
C GLU A 180 -9.33 -20.63 -2.80
N GLU A 181 -8.74 -21.77 -3.17
CA GLU A 181 -9.37 -23.08 -2.98
C GLU A 181 -9.28 -23.62 -1.54
N SER A 182 -8.26 -23.27 -0.75
CA SER A 182 -8.06 -23.91 0.57
C SER A 182 -9.07 -23.46 1.61
N GLU A 183 -9.51 -22.20 1.53
CA GLU A 183 -10.47 -21.59 2.48
C GLU A 183 -11.84 -21.31 1.87
N LYS A 184 -12.04 -21.65 0.59
CA LYS A 184 -13.25 -21.41 -0.21
C LYS A 184 -14.55 -21.69 0.53
N GLU A 185 -14.68 -22.90 1.07
CA GLU A 185 -15.91 -23.33 1.74
C GLU A 185 -16.12 -22.57 3.07
N THR A 186 -15.04 -22.33 3.82
CA THR A 186 -15.10 -21.55 5.07
C THR A 186 -15.54 -20.11 4.81
N ILE A 187 -14.95 -19.46 3.80
CA ILE A 187 -15.30 -18.10 3.38
C ILE A 187 -16.77 -18.05 2.95
N LYS A 188 -17.18 -18.97 2.06
CA LYS A 188 -18.55 -19.06 1.57
C LYS A 188 -19.56 -19.25 2.71
N GLN A 189 -19.36 -20.24 3.59
CA GLN A 189 -20.29 -20.53 4.69
C GLN A 189 -20.38 -19.39 5.71
N THR A 190 -19.24 -18.77 6.04
CA THR A 190 -19.22 -17.66 6.99
C THR A 190 -19.91 -16.43 6.41
N SER A 191 -19.71 -16.15 5.12
CA SER A 191 -20.24 -14.99 4.40
C SER A 191 -21.64 -15.18 3.79
N LEU A 192 -22.34 -16.29 4.08
CA LEU A 192 -23.73 -16.47 3.62
C LEU A 192 -24.61 -15.29 4.05
N GLY A 193 -25.29 -14.67 3.08
CA GLY A 193 -26.10 -13.48 3.28
C GLY A 193 -25.29 -12.17 3.31
N ALA A 194 -24.05 -12.17 2.82
CA ALA A 194 -23.22 -10.99 2.75
C ALA A 194 -23.87 -9.87 1.92
N MET A 195 -23.75 -8.65 2.43
CA MET A 195 -24.03 -7.40 1.73
C MET A 195 -22.73 -6.71 1.28
N SER A 196 -21.65 -6.91 2.03
CA SER A 196 -20.31 -6.47 1.67
C SER A 196 -19.27 -7.27 2.44
N GLY A 197 -18.05 -7.28 1.93
CA GLY A 197 -16.90 -7.82 2.63
C GLY A 197 -15.66 -6.96 2.40
N VAL A 198 -14.77 -6.92 3.37
CA VAL A 198 -13.58 -6.07 3.36
C VAL A 198 -12.39 -6.81 3.98
N PHE A 199 -11.20 -6.47 3.49
CA PHE A 199 -9.97 -6.80 4.19
C PHE A 199 -9.74 -5.82 5.33
N PHE A 200 -9.31 -6.31 6.49
CA PHE A 200 -8.88 -5.46 7.60
C PHE A 200 -7.93 -6.20 8.53
N ASP A 201 -6.81 -5.58 8.93
CA ASP A 201 -5.96 -6.13 9.99
C ASP A 201 -6.49 -5.70 11.36
N GLY A 202 -7.39 -6.52 11.92
CA GLY A 202 -8.06 -6.22 13.19
C GLY A 202 -7.16 -6.37 14.41
N ASP A 203 -6.24 -7.34 14.36
CA ASP A 203 -5.33 -7.67 15.45
C ASP A 203 -4.02 -6.85 15.41
N ASN A 204 -3.85 -6.02 14.38
CA ASN A 204 -2.66 -5.23 14.10
C ASN A 204 -1.37 -6.09 14.00
N LYS A 205 -1.49 -7.29 13.42
CA LYS A 205 -0.38 -8.26 13.27
C LYS A 205 0.26 -8.23 11.89
N GLY A 206 -0.32 -7.49 10.95
CA GLY A 206 0.10 -7.43 9.55
C GLY A 206 -0.65 -8.35 8.61
N MET A 207 -1.40 -9.33 9.12
CA MET A 207 -2.24 -10.20 8.30
C MET A 207 -3.59 -9.55 8.09
N LEU A 208 -4.10 -9.58 6.86
CA LEU A 208 -5.42 -9.07 6.56
C LEU A 208 -6.47 -10.13 6.87
N ASP A 209 -7.31 -9.88 7.87
CA ASP A 209 -8.51 -10.66 8.15
C ASP A 209 -9.63 -10.29 7.18
N LEU A 210 -10.64 -11.16 7.07
CA LEU A 210 -11.82 -10.91 6.24
C LEU A 210 -13.00 -10.55 7.14
N PHE A 211 -13.59 -9.38 6.93
CA PHE A 211 -14.80 -8.95 7.63
C PHE A 211 -15.98 -8.93 6.66
N PHE A 212 -17.15 -9.38 7.13
CA PHE A 212 -18.37 -9.47 6.34
C PHE A 212 -19.51 -8.76 7.06
N ASN A 213 -20.22 -7.89 6.33
CA ASN A 213 -21.51 -7.36 6.75
C ASN A 213 -22.60 -8.28 6.21
N ILE A 214 -23.34 -8.94 7.09
CA ILE A 214 -24.30 -9.98 6.73
C ILE A 214 -25.70 -9.57 7.15
N LYS A 215 -26.66 -9.80 6.25
CA LYS A 215 -28.08 -9.75 6.55
C LYS A 215 -28.54 -11.15 6.94
N ASP A 216 -28.96 -11.31 8.19
CA ASP A 216 -29.50 -12.55 8.73
C ASP A 216 -31.02 -12.39 8.90
N GLU A 217 -31.78 -13.26 8.25
CA GLU A 217 -33.24 -13.29 8.34
C GLU A 217 -33.69 -14.36 9.33
N SER A 218 -33.82 -13.98 10.60
CA SER A 218 -34.30 -14.86 11.66
C SER A 218 -35.69 -14.43 12.12
N ASN A 219 -36.66 -15.36 12.12
CA ASN A 219 -38.04 -15.13 12.60
C ASN A 219 -38.73 -13.90 11.98
N GLY A 220 -38.59 -13.69 10.67
CA GLY A 220 -39.21 -12.57 9.95
C GLY A 220 -38.63 -11.19 10.27
N THR A 221 -37.53 -11.14 11.05
CA THR A 221 -36.82 -9.90 11.38
C THR A 221 -35.44 -9.93 10.72
N SER A 222 -35.13 -8.91 9.93
CA SER A 222 -33.82 -8.77 9.29
C SER A 222 -32.84 -8.10 10.26
N ILE A 223 -31.85 -8.85 10.74
CA ILE A 223 -30.79 -8.34 11.64
C ILE A 223 -29.50 -8.23 10.84
N ARG A 224 -28.78 -7.12 11.00
CA ARG A 224 -27.42 -6.96 10.44
C ARG A 224 -26.39 -7.43 11.47
N LYS A 225 -25.47 -8.28 11.03
CA LYS A 225 -24.37 -8.81 11.86
C LYS A 225 -23.05 -8.63 11.13
N VAL A 226 -21.98 -8.42 11.89
CA VAL A 226 -20.62 -8.50 11.37
C VAL A 226 -20.06 -9.86 11.76
N LYS A 227 -19.55 -10.61 10.78
CA LYS A 227 -18.74 -11.81 11.01
C LYS A 227 -17.33 -11.55 10.49
N ALA A 228 -16.35 -12.24 11.06
CA ALA A 228 -14.97 -12.15 10.60
C ALA A 228 -14.34 -13.54 10.50
N ILE A 229 -13.43 -13.71 9.55
CA ILE A 229 -12.49 -14.83 9.47
C ILE A 229 -11.11 -14.25 9.77
N SER A 230 -10.47 -14.78 10.81
CA SER A 230 -9.10 -14.41 11.10
C SER A 230 -8.15 -15.15 10.16
N ASN A 231 -7.31 -14.38 9.48
CA ASN A 231 -6.28 -14.90 8.61
C ASN A 231 -5.11 -15.40 9.46
N ASN A 232 -4.94 -16.71 9.49
CA ASN A 232 -3.87 -17.37 10.22
C ASN A 232 -2.79 -17.92 9.29
N LEU A 233 -2.74 -17.46 8.05
CA LEU A 233 -1.59 -17.71 7.19
C LEU A 233 -0.36 -17.18 7.91
N LYS A 234 0.67 -18.03 7.98
CA LYS A 234 2.00 -17.66 8.48
C LYS A 234 2.98 -17.64 7.31
N PRO A 235 2.77 -16.78 6.30
CA PRO A 235 3.77 -16.62 5.27
C PRO A 235 5.06 -16.13 5.94
N ASP A 236 6.19 -16.71 5.52
CA ASP A 236 7.51 -16.16 5.80
C ASP A 236 7.70 -14.92 4.91
N ALA A 237 6.84 -13.91 5.10
CA ALA A 237 6.74 -12.72 4.28
C ALA A 237 6.61 -11.48 5.15
N LEU A 238 7.07 -10.37 4.61
CA LEU A 238 7.15 -9.09 5.29
C LEU A 238 6.15 -8.12 4.68
N PHE A 239 5.66 -7.19 5.47
CA PHE A 239 4.74 -6.14 5.00
C PHE A 239 5.18 -4.79 5.55
N VAL A 240 4.57 -3.72 5.05
CA VAL A 240 4.67 -2.39 5.64
C VAL A 240 3.31 -1.73 5.61
N LYS A 241 2.97 -1.04 6.70
CA LYS A 241 1.79 -0.16 6.75
C LYS A 241 2.26 1.27 6.65
N ILE A 242 1.74 2.04 5.71
CA ILE A 242 2.14 3.42 5.51
C ILE A 242 0.91 4.31 5.55
N VAL A 243 0.92 5.32 6.40
CA VAL A 243 -0.10 6.35 6.44
C VAL A 243 0.53 7.72 6.18
N GLY A 244 -0.05 8.47 5.24
CA GLY A 244 0.31 9.83 4.92
C GLY A 244 -0.71 10.78 5.55
N LEU A 245 -0.24 11.76 6.30
CA LEU A 245 -1.12 12.76 6.94
C LEU A 245 -1.22 14.03 6.11
N ASN A 246 -2.25 14.84 6.33
CA ASN A 246 -2.48 16.14 5.68
C ASN A 246 -1.53 17.28 6.09
N GLY A 247 -0.43 17.01 6.80
CA GLY A 247 0.64 17.98 7.03
C GLY A 247 0.38 19.02 8.15
N VAL A 248 -0.48 18.70 9.11
CA VAL A 248 -0.66 19.54 10.32
C VAL A 248 0.64 19.61 11.11
N CYS A 249 0.87 20.77 11.74
CA CYS A 249 2.01 20.98 12.64
C CYS A 249 2.08 19.87 13.69
N VAL A 250 3.24 19.24 13.79
CA VAL A 250 3.52 18.13 14.72
C VAL A 250 3.80 18.65 16.14
N SER A 251 4.12 19.95 16.23
CA SER A 251 4.29 20.74 17.44
C SER A 251 3.34 21.94 17.42
N SER A 252 3.47 22.86 18.37
CA SER A 252 2.67 24.08 18.45
C SER A 252 2.55 24.81 17.11
N CYS A 253 1.31 24.90 16.57
CA CYS A 253 0.98 25.72 15.41
C CYS A 253 1.09 27.22 15.79
N GLY A 254 2.31 27.73 15.87
CA GLY A 254 2.61 29.14 16.15
C GLY A 254 2.95 29.46 17.61
N SER A 255 3.51 30.65 17.82
CA SER A 255 3.99 31.14 19.11
C SER A 255 2.82 31.49 20.04
N GLY A 256 2.33 30.50 20.78
CA GLY A 256 1.29 30.69 21.80
C GLY A 256 0.72 29.40 22.40
N TYR A 257 0.84 28.27 21.71
CA TYR A 257 0.34 27.00 22.24
C TYR A 257 1.47 26.23 22.93
N GLN A 258 1.25 25.81 24.17
CA GLN A 258 2.09 24.82 24.84
C GLN A 258 2.07 23.52 24.01
N THR A 259 3.08 22.66 24.19
CA THR A 259 3.09 21.29 23.64
C THR A 259 1.75 20.61 23.95
N ILE A 260 0.89 20.50 22.93
CA ILE A 260 -0.45 19.93 23.09
C ILE A 260 -0.27 18.42 23.31
N SER A 261 -0.83 17.92 24.42
CA SER A 261 -0.88 16.50 24.75
C SER A 261 -2.35 16.06 24.78
N PRO A 262 -2.76 15.09 23.94
CA PRO A 262 -1.93 14.34 23.02
C PRO A 262 -1.47 15.19 21.82
N LYS A 263 -0.34 14.76 21.25
CA LYS A 263 0.24 15.35 20.04
C LYS A 263 -0.82 15.42 18.94
N PRO A 264 -1.04 16.59 18.31
CA PRO A 264 -2.04 16.71 17.26
C PRO A 264 -1.56 15.95 16.02
N TYR A 265 -2.21 14.83 15.72
CA TYR A 265 -2.07 14.19 14.42
C TYR A 265 -3.06 14.82 13.44
N GLY A 266 -2.60 15.04 12.22
CA GLY A 266 -3.46 15.42 11.11
C GLY A 266 -4.45 14.31 10.75
N SER A 267 -5.27 14.57 9.73
CA SER A 267 -6.12 13.55 9.11
C SER A 267 -5.35 12.80 8.02
N ASN A 268 -5.83 11.62 7.64
CA ASN A 268 -5.32 10.87 6.50
C ASN A 268 -5.41 11.73 5.22
N TYR A 269 -4.35 11.67 4.41
CA TYR A 269 -4.26 12.33 3.11
C TYR A 269 -5.06 11.57 2.05
N PHE A 270 -6.01 12.23 1.39
CA PHE A 270 -6.77 11.64 0.28
C PHE A 270 -5.95 11.66 -1.01
N GLY A 271 -5.85 10.53 -1.71
CA GLY A 271 -5.02 10.41 -2.91
C GLY A 271 -3.53 10.55 -2.63
N GLY A 272 -3.07 10.27 -1.40
CA GLY A 272 -1.64 10.22 -1.09
C GLY A 272 -0.99 9.05 -1.83
N MET A 273 0.12 9.30 -2.52
CA MET A 273 0.79 8.29 -3.33
C MET A 273 2.01 7.74 -2.60
N PHE A 274 2.17 6.41 -2.55
CA PHE A 274 3.37 5.77 -2.05
C PHE A 274 4.06 4.99 -3.16
N LYS A 275 5.34 5.29 -3.41
CA LYS A 275 6.20 4.48 -4.29
C LYS A 275 7.33 3.90 -3.48
N LEU A 276 7.54 2.60 -3.62
CA LEU A 276 8.60 1.89 -2.92
C LEU A 276 9.54 1.27 -3.94
N ALA A 277 10.82 1.28 -3.61
CA ALA A 277 11.82 0.48 -4.28
C ALA A 277 12.38 -0.55 -3.31
N LEU A 278 12.43 -1.80 -3.74
CA LEU A 278 13.01 -2.91 -3.00
C LEU A 278 13.78 -3.83 -3.94
N THR A 279 14.58 -4.72 -3.36
CA THR A 279 15.31 -5.73 -4.13
C THR A 279 14.61 -7.07 -4.01
N ASN A 280 14.31 -7.70 -5.14
CA ASN A 280 13.69 -9.02 -5.21
C ASN A 280 14.71 -10.13 -4.90
N THR A 281 14.24 -11.39 -4.89
CA THR A 281 15.07 -12.58 -4.64
C THR A 281 16.20 -12.79 -5.65
N ASP A 282 16.05 -12.25 -6.86
CA ASP A 282 17.02 -12.36 -7.95
C ASP A 282 18.07 -11.23 -7.88
N GLY A 283 18.00 -10.35 -6.88
CA GLY A 283 18.87 -9.18 -6.76
C GLY A 283 18.48 -8.03 -7.70
N ASN A 284 17.34 -8.12 -8.39
CA ASN A 284 16.82 -7.04 -9.21
C ASN A 284 15.99 -6.07 -8.36
N ASN A 285 16.09 -4.77 -8.66
CA ASN A 285 15.21 -3.80 -8.03
C ASN A 285 13.83 -3.84 -8.67
N VAL A 286 12.79 -3.78 -7.84
CA VAL A 286 11.39 -3.78 -8.22
C VAL A 286 10.69 -2.60 -7.56
N GLY A 287 9.73 -2.04 -8.30
CA GLY A 287 8.85 -0.98 -7.82
C GLY A 287 7.62 -1.56 -7.17
N LEU A 288 7.05 -0.82 -6.22
CA LEU A 288 5.69 -1.01 -5.75
C LEU A 288 5.03 0.35 -5.67
N ALA A 289 3.78 0.41 -6.09
CA ALA A 289 2.96 1.59 -5.98
C ALA A 289 1.69 1.27 -5.17
N SER A 290 1.29 2.20 -4.30
CA SER A 290 0.01 2.12 -3.61
C SER A 290 -0.54 3.51 -3.34
N VAL A 291 -1.86 3.63 -3.42
CA VAL A 291 -2.57 4.89 -3.20
C VAL A 291 -3.41 4.83 -1.92
N GLN A 292 -3.34 5.89 -1.13
CA GLN A 292 -4.15 6.05 0.07
C GLN A 292 -5.47 6.73 -0.27
N ILE A 293 -6.58 6.12 0.16
CA ILE A 293 -7.94 6.65 0.05
C ILE A 293 -8.22 7.19 -1.37
N SER A 294 -8.19 6.28 -2.36
CA SER A 294 -8.30 6.60 -3.78
C SER A 294 -9.72 6.91 -4.24
N GLN A 295 -10.74 6.43 -3.52
CA GLN A 295 -12.15 6.71 -3.79
C GLN A 295 -13.03 6.64 -2.53
N THR A 296 -14.18 7.30 -2.60
CA THR A 296 -15.25 7.29 -1.59
C THR A 296 -16.59 6.77 -2.15
N THR A 297 -16.58 6.29 -3.40
CA THR A 297 -17.74 5.84 -4.17
C THR A 297 -17.73 4.32 -4.35
N HIS A 298 -18.65 3.75 -5.15
CA HIS A 298 -18.68 2.31 -5.48
C HIS A 298 -18.75 1.35 -4.28
N GLY A 299 -19.31 1.80 -3.15
CA GLY A 299 -19.38 1.00 -1.93
C GLY A 299 -18.02 0.65 -1.32
N SER A 300 -16.95 1.39 -1.69
CA SER A 300 -15.59 1.08 -1.26
C SER A 300 -15.39 1.37 0.22
N ILE A 301 -14.96 0.37 0.96
CA ILE A 301 -14.39 0.54 2.30
C ILE A 301 -12.89 0.30 2.13
N GLN A 302 -12.13 1.38 2.17
CA GLN A 302 -10.68 1.36 2.01
C GLN A 302 -10.00 1.44 3.37
N PHE A 303 -8.77 0.94 3.43
CA PHE A 303 -7.91 1.16 4.56
C PHE A 303 -7.61 2.65 4.75
N PRO A 304 -7.51 3.14 6.00
CA PRO A 304 -7.02 4.49 6.28
C PRO A 304 -5.51 4.65 6.04
N TYR A 305 -4.82 3.56 5.69
CA TYR A 305 -3.39 3.45 5.40
C TYR A 305 -3.21 2.57 4.17
N SER A 306 -2.04 2.61 3.53
CA SER A 306 -1.66 1.60 2.53
C SER A 306 -1.00 0.42 3.24
N HIS A 307 -1.60 -0.75 3.12
CA HIS A 307 -0.99 -2.02 3.49
C HIS A 307 -0.34 -2.61 2.26
N ILE A 308 0.97 -2.83 2.32
CA ILE A 308 1.77 -3.30 1.19
C ILE A 308 2.54 -4.53 1.65
N GLY A 309 2.24 -5.69 1.05
CA GLY A 309 3.11 -6.86 1.19
C GLY A 309 4.41 -6.67 0.41
N LEU A 310 5.49 -7.23 0.93
CA LEU A 310 6.84 -7.14 0.36
C LEU A 310 7.33 -8.51 -0.12
N GLY A 311 6.55 -9.57 0.09
CA GLY A 311 6.94 -10.94 -0.19
C GLY A 311 7.98 -11.47 0.81
N ARG A 312 8.58 -12.61 0.44
CA ARG A 312 9.37 -13.43 1.37
C ARG A 312 10.75 -12.89 1.72
N ILE A 313 11.33 -12.02 0.90
CA ILE A 313 12.74 -11.63 1.09
C ILE A 313 12.96 -10.19 0.67
N SER A 314 12.74 -9.27 1.62
CA SER A 314 13.33 -7.93 1.60
C SER A 314 13.54 -7.48 3.03
N ASN A 315 14.73 -7.71 3.61
CA ASN A 315 15.02 -7.36 5.01
C ASN A 315 15.03 -5.85 5.29
N TYR A 316 15.01 -5.03 4.23
CA TYR A 316 14.88 -3.58 4.30
C TYR A 316 14.19 -3.07 3.03
N ILE A 317 13.52 -1.93 3.12
CA ILE A 317 12.99 -1.20 1.97
C ILE A 317 14.01 -0.09 1.64
N GLN A 318 14.47 -0.04 0.39
CA GLN A 318 15.52 0.90 -0.03
C GLN A 318 15.02 2.33 0.01
N VAL A 319 13.88 2.56 -0.65
CA VAL A 319 13.26 3.87 -0.78
C VAL A 319 11.76 3.73 -0.53
N VAL A 320 11.22 4.62 0.28
CA VAL A 320 9.79 4.92 0.40
C VAL A 320 9.63 6.37 0.00
N GLU A 321 8.85 6.60 -1.03
CA GLU A 321 8.53 7.93 -1.52
C GLU A 321 7.05 8.22 -1.25
N PHE A 322 6.79 9.37 -0.63
CA PHE A 322 5.42 9.86 -0.45
C PHE A 322 5.18 11.08 -1.33
N GLY A 323 4.15 10.99 -2.16
CA GLY A 323 3.63 12.05 -3.02
C GLY A 323 2.30 12.62 -2.50
N SER A 324 2.11 13.92 -2.69
CA SER A 324 0.92 14.66 -2.27
C SER A 324 0.39 15.56 -3.39
N ASN A 325 -0.89 15.90 -3.34
CA ASN A 325 -1.50 16.87 -4.25
C ASN A 325 -1.54 18.30 -3.66
N MET A 326 -0.61 18.64 -2.76
CA MET A 326 -0.57 19.97 -2.14
C MET A 326 -0.32 21.06 -3.20
N ASN A 327 -0.92 22.23 -3.00
CA ASN A 327 -0.80 23.42 -3.85
C ASN A 327 0.55 24.15 -3.65
N VAL A 328 1.66 23.42 -3.65
CA VAL A 328 3.01 23.92 -3.35
C VAL A 328 4.02 23.45 -4.40
N SER A 329 5.19 24.09 -4.41
CA SER A 329 6.27 23.80 -5.36
C SER A 329 6.88 22.40 -5.20
N VAL A 330 6.99 21.91 -3.97
CA VAL A 330 7.54 20.59 -3.64
C VAL A 330 6.48 19.71 -2.99
N ILE A 331 6.23 18.56 -3.61
CA ILE A 331 5.05 17.74 -3.32
C ILE A 331 5.34 16.32 -2.90
N HIS A 332 6.60 15.90 -3.00
CA HIS A 332 7.03 14.56 -2.68
C HIS A 332 8.30 14.60 -1.84
N GLN A 333 8.53 13.53 -1.09
CA GLN A 333 9.75 13.32 -0.34
C GLN A 333 10.10 11.83 -0.30
N GLN A 334 11.38 11.56 -0.51
CA GLN A 334 11.97 10.24 -0.30
C GLN A 334 12.47 10.05 1.13
N PHE A 335 12.21 8.86 1.65
CA PHE A 335 12.74 8.32 2.89
C PHE A 335 13.46 7.01 2.58
N GLN A 336 14.59 6.76 3.22
CA GLN A 336 15.44 5.61 2.92
C GLN A 336 15.57 4.67 4.11
N SER A 337 15.96 3.42 3.82
CA SER A 337 16.34 2.42 4.84
C SER A 337 15.22 2.13 5.85
N ILE A 338 14.03 1.84 5.33
CA ILE A 338 12.88 1.53 6.17
C ILE A 338 12.87 0.04 6.53
N ILE A 339 12.51 -0.24 7.79
CA ILE A 339 12.43 -1.59 8.33
C ILE A 339 11.02 -2.16 8.05
N PRO A 340 10.92 -3.35 7.43
CA PRO A 340 9.65 -4.07 7.28
C PRO A 340 8.98 -4.43 8.61
N ASN A 341 7.74 -4.94 8.55
CA ASN A 341 6.89 -5.26 9.70
C ASN A 341 6.73 -4.07 10.66
N SER A 342 6.69 -2.87 10.08
CA SER A 342 6.52 -1.63 10.80
C SER A 342 5.34 -0.84 10.23
N GLN A 343 4.85 0.08 11.05
CA GLN A 343 3.91 1.10 10.64
C GLN A 343 4.65 2.42 10.52
N LEU A 344 4.55 3.06 9.36
CA LEU A 344 5.11 4.35 9.05
C LEU A 344 4.03 5.41 9.04
N VAL A 345 4.31 6.54 9.68
CA VAL A 345 3.47 7.74 9.64
C VAL A 345 4.28 8.84 8.96
N VAL A 346 3.92 9.18 7.73
CA VAL A 346 4.53 10.27 6.96
C VAL A 346 3.80 11.57 7.29
N ILE A 347 4.56 12.56 7.74
CA ILE A 347 4.03 13.87 8.11
C ILE A 347 4.64 14.93 7.19
N PRO A 348 3.89 15.40 6.18
CA PRO A 348 4.37 16.38 5.21
C PRO A 348 4.33 17.80 5.78
N HIS A 349 5.12 18.03 6.84
CA HIS A 349 5.24 19.31 7.53
C HIS A 349 6.71 19.69 7.72
N PRO A 350 7.11 20.94 7.46
CA PRO A 350 6.33 22.03 6.88
C PRO A 350 6.08 21.82 5.37
N PRO A 351 4.90 22.20 4.83
CA PRO A 351 4.53 21.93 3.44
C PRO A 351 5.50 22.45 2.39
N LEU A 352 6.08 23.65 2.59
CA LEU A 352 6.98 24.28 1.61
C LEU A 352 8.42 23.73 1.60
N LYS A 353 8.77 22.85 2.55
CA LYS A 353 10.13 22.29 2.65
C LYS A 353 10.08 20.79 2.90
N SER A 354 9.98 20.02 1.82
CA SER A 354 9.93 18.55 1.82
C SER A 354 11.10 17.91 2.57
N SER A 355 12.29 18.52 2.50
CA SER A 355 13.49 18.03 3.20
C SER A 355 13.37 18.02 4.73
N LYS A 356 12.33 18.66 5.28
CA LYS A 356 12.03 18.69 6.72
C LYS A 356 10.81 17.84 7.08
N TRP A 357 10.16 17.20 6.11
CA TRP A 357 9.07 16.27 6.38
C TRP A 357 9.59 15.15 7.26
N SER A 358 8.78 14.78 8.25
CA SER A 358 9.15 13.76 9.22
C SER A 358 8.44 12.45 8.92
N ILE A 359 9.14 11.35 9.13
CA ILE A 359 8.57 10.01 9.14
C ILE A 359 8.73 9.43 10.55
N GLU A 360 7.66 8.86 11.08
CA GLU A 360 7.66 8.19 12.37
C GLU A 360 7.43 6.69 12.14
N LEU A 361 8.31 5.87 12.72
CA LEU A 361 8.30 4.42 12.58
C LEU A 361 7.85 3.80 13.90
N TYR A 362 6.83 2.95 13.81
CA TYR A 362 6.28 2.18 14.93
C TYR A 362 6.46 0.69 14.67
N PHE A 363 7.01 -0.03 15.65
CA PHE A 363 7.06 -1.48 15.61
C PHE A 363 5.70 -2.04 16.02
N LEU A 364 5.22 -3.03 15.26
CA LEU A 364 3.90 -3.64 15.50
C LEU A 364 3.93 -4.63 16.68
N ASP A 365 5.04 -5.35 16.89
CA ASP A 365 5.26 -6.19 18.06
C ASP A 365 6.33 -5.59 18.99
N LEU A 366 5.87 -4.88 20.02
CA LEU A 366 6.74 -4.28 21.04
C LEU A 366 7.25 -5.29 22.07
N ASN A 367 6.57 -6.42 22.26
CA ASN A 367 6.93 -7.38 23.32
C ASN A 367 8.26 -8.05 23.00
N LEU A 368 8.46 -8.46 21.75
CA LEU A 368 9.70 -9.09 21.33
C LEU A 368 10.88 -8.11 21.43
N MET A 369 10.68 -6.85 21.07
CA MET A 369 11.74 -5.83 21.06
C MET A 369 12.32 -5.59 22.46
N PHE A 370 11.47 -5.58 23.49
CA PHE A 370 11.92 -5.44 24.87
C PHE A 370 12.84 -6.59 25.30
N TRP A 371 12.48 -7.84 24.97
CA TRP A 371 13.30 -9.01 25.27
C TRP A 371 14.61 -9.04 24.47
N ILE A 372 14.59 -8.61 23.20
CA ILE A 372 15.80 -8.46 22.39
C ILE A 372 16.74 -7.43 23.02
N ALA A 373 16.23 -6.28 23.46
CA ALA A 373 17.04 -5.25 24.10
C ALA A 373 17.69 -5.73 25.40
N ILE A 374 16.96 -6.48 26.23
CA ILE A 374 17.52 -7.13 27.42
C ILE A 374 18.63 -8.11 27.03
N SER A 375 18.37 -8.99 26.07
CA SER A 375 19.33 -10.00 25.63
C SER A 375 20.61 -9.37 25.07
N MET A 376 20.50 -8.33 24.23
CA MET A 376 21.63 -7.57 23.72
C MET A 376 22.41 -6.87 24.84
N THR A 377 21.72 -6.28 25.82
CA THR A 377 22.35 -5.62 26.96
C THR A 377 23.17 -6.62 27.78
N ILE A 378 22.62 -7.79 28.07
CA ILE A 378 23.32 -8.87 28.78
C ILE A 378 24.55 -9.32 27.98
N ALA A 379 24.41 -9.54 26.67
CA ALA A 379 25.52 -9.94 25.81
C ALA A 379 26.66 -8.89 25.79
N LEU A 380 26.31 -7.60 25.71
CA LEU A 380 27.28 -6.49 25.74
C LEU A 380 27.99 -6.40 27.10
N ILE A 381 27.29 -6.63 28.21
CA ILE A 381 27.89 -6.67 29.55
C ILE A 381 28.90 -7.82 29.64
N ILE A 382 28.53 -9.01 29.18
CA ILE A 382 29.42 -10.19 29.19
C ILE A 382 30.67 -9.91 28.35
N LEU A 383 30.51 -9.38 27.13
CA LEU A 383 31.63 -8.99 26.27
C LEU A 383 32.51 -7.91 26.92
N GLY A 384 31.90 -6.92 27.57
CA GLY A 384 32.61 -5.88 28.31
C GLY A 384 33.44 -6.44 29.46
N ILE A 385 32.90 -7.39 30.22
CA ILE A 385 33.63 -8.08 31.31
C ILE A 385 34.80 -8.88 30.74
N ILE A 386 34.60 -9.64 29.66
CA ILE A 386 35.66 -10.42 29.02
C ILE A 386 36.78 -9.48 28.54
N MET A 387 36.44 -8.38 27.86
CA MET A 387 37.43 -7.40 27.41
C MET A 387 38.18 -6.78 28.58
N LEU A 388 37.49 -6.43 29.67
CA LEU A 388 38.12 -5.84 30.85
C LEU A 388 39.10 -6.82 31.53
N VAL A 389 38.71 -8.09 31.65
CA VAL A 389 39.59 -9.15 32.18
C VAL A 389 40.83 -9.34 31.31
N LEU A 390 40.66 -9.40 29.98
CA LEU A 390 41.77 -9.52 29.05
C LEU A 390 42.70 -8.30 29.13
N PHE A 391 42.13 -7.09 29.19
CA PHE A 391 42.90 -5.84 29.30
C PHE A 391 43.75 -5.79 30.58
N ILE A 392 43.18 -6.17 31.73
CA ILE A 392 43.93 -6.24 32.99
C ILE A 392 45.05 -7.28 32.90
N ARG A 393 44.78 -8.43 32.29
CA ARG A 393 45.78 -9.50 32.12
C ARG A 393 46.94 -9.05 31.24
N ASP A 394 46.65 -8.36 30.15
CA ASP A 394 47.69 -7.87 29.23
C ASP A 394 48.51 -6.74 29.88
N LYS A 395 47.87 -5.82 30.60
CA LYS A 395 48.57 -4.82 31.42
C LYS A 395 49.50 -5.43 32.46
N LYS A 396 49.08 -6.53 33.10
CA LYS A 396 49.93 -7.24 34.07
C LYS A 396 51.14 -7.90 33.39
N LYS A 397 50.95 -8.52 32.23
CA LYS A 397 52.06 -9.11 31.44
C LYS A 397 53.05 -8.05 30.96
N GLU A 398 52.57 -6.90 30.49
CA GLU A 398 53.42 -5.76 30.12
C GLU A 398 54.28 -5.32 31.32
N ALA A 399 53.67 -5.14 32.49
CA ALA A 399 54.38 -4.77 33.71
C ALA A 399 55.46 -5.81 34.09
N GLU A 400 55.13 -7.10 34.08
CA GLU A 400 56.09 -8.18 34.38
C GLU A 400 57.25 -8.23 33.38
N SER A 401 56.99 -8.02 32.08
CA SER A 401 58.03 -7.98 31.04
C SER A 401 58.99 -6.78 31.19
N HIS A 402 58.49 -5.61 31.61
CA HIS A 402 59.32 -4.44 31.90
C HIS A 402 60.24 -4.65 33.10
N PHE A 403 59.77 -5.37 34.13
CA PHE A 403 60.60 -5.73 35.29
C PHE A 403 61.70 -6.74 34.94
N LEU A 404 61.45 -7.66 34.01
CA LEU A 404 62.45 -8.61 33.52
C LEU A 404 63.54 -7.97 32.65
N ASN A 405 63.23 -6.90 31.92
CA ASN A 405 64.21 -6.17 31.09
C ASN A 405 65.05 -5.13 31.87
N MET A 406 64.73 -4.85 33.13
CA MET A 406 65.50 -3.94 34.00
C MET A 406 66.47 -4.68 34.96
N LYS A 407 66.42 -6.00 35.00
CA LYS A 407 67.42 -6.86 35.63
C LYS A 407 68.41 -7.34 34.59
#